data_AF-A0A1X7SVD1-F1
#
_entry.id   AF-A0A1X7SVD1-F1
#
_cell.length_a   1.000
_cell.length_b   1.000
_cell.length_c   1.000
_cell.angle_alpha   90.00
_cell.angle_beta   90.00
_cell.angle_gamma   90.00
#
_symmetry.space_group_name_H-M   'P 1'
#
loop_
_entity.id
_entity.type
_entity.pdbx_description
1 polymer ?
#
loop_
_entity_poly.entity_id
_entity_poly.type
_entity_poly.pdbx_seq_one_letter_code
_entity_poly.pdbx_strand_id
1 'polypeptide(L)' 'MNDAYSHKCYDLVWHSPSFYTSPGGYKMMLCVYANGHGRGKGTHMSCYTGLVPGEYDDELGWPFKEKSQ' A
#
# COMPACT_ATOMS: atom_id res chain seq x y z
N MET A 1 -18.16 -3.72 -17.67
CA MET A 1 -17.95 -2.68 -16.63
C MET A 1 -16.46 -2.65 -16.36
N ASN A 2 -15.80 -1.50 -16.46
CA ASN A 2 -14.35 -1.44 -16.31
C ASN A 2 -13.95 -1.73 -14.87
N ASP A 3 -12.79 -2.36 -14.67
CA ASP A 3 -12.30 -2.84 -13.37
C ASP A 3 -12.37 -1.76 -12.29
N ALA A 4 -12.10 -0.49 -12.65
CA ALA A 4 -12.20 0.62 -11.72
C ALA A 4 -13.60 0.95 -11.20
N TYR A 5 -14.62 0.80 -12.03
CA TYR A 5 -16.00 0.96 -11.57
C TYR A 5 -16.41 -0.19 -10.65
N SER A 6 -15.98 -1.42 -10.96
CA SER A 6 -16.24 -2.59 -10.11
C SER A 6 -15.58 -2.43 -8.73
N HIS A 7 -14.32 -2.05 -8.70
CA HIS A 7 -13.59 -1.88 -7.44
C HIS A 7 -14.18 -0.78 -6.56
N LYS A 8 -14.68 0.30 -7.14
CA LYS A 8 -15.37 1.33 -6.36
C LYS A 8 -16.73 0.85 -5.84
N CYS A 9 -17.54 0.18 -6.67
CA CYS A 9 -18.88 -0.26 -6.29
C CYS A 9 -18.87 -1.38 -5.24
N TYR A 10 -17.86 -2.25 -5.25
CA TYR A 10 -17.73 -3.37 -4.33
C TYR A 10 -16.72 -3.12 -3.19
N ASP A 11 -16.27 -1.87 -3.01
CA ASP A 11 -15.24 -1.49 -2.01
C ASP A 11 -13.96 -2.36 -2.09
N LEU A 12 -13.58 -2.79 -3.29
CA LEU A 12 -12.39 -3.61 -3.49
C LEU A 12 -11.11 -2.78 -3.37
N VAL A 13 -10.09 -3.42 -2.81
CA VAL A 13 -8.77 -2.82 -2.61
C VAL A 13 -7.91 -3.08 -3.83
N TRP A 14 -7.23 -2.04 -4.30
CA TRP A 14 -6.20 -2.18 -5.33
C TRP A 14 -4.85 -2.37 -4.67
N HIS A 15 -4.02 -3.25 -5.22
CA HIS A 15 -2.66 -3.49 -4.75
C HIS A 15 -1.68 -3.20 -5.88
N SER A 16 -0.61 -2.47 -5.58
CA SER A 16 0.52 -2.38 -6.49
C SER A 16 1.30 -3.70 -6.50
N PRO A 17 2.12 -3.97 -7.52
CA PRO A 17 3.25 -4.86 -7.35
C PRO A 17 4.13 -4.40 -6.18
N SER A 18 4.84 -5.33 -5.53
CA SER A 18 5.80 -4.97 -4.50
C SER A 18 7.00 -4.24 -5.12
N PHE A 19 7.56 -3.29 -4.37
CA PHE A 19 8.74 -2.52 -4.76
C PHE A 19 9.67 -2.34 -3.56
N TYR A 20 10.95 -2.10 -3.82
CA TYR A 20 11.93 -1.79 -2.77
C TYR A 20 12.06 -0.28 -2.58
N THR A 21 12.24 0.17 -1.34
CA THR A 21 12.46 1.60 -1.03
C THR A 21 13.78 2.12 -1.62
N SER A 22 14.78 1.25 -1.71
CA SER A 22 16.09 1.48 -2.32
C SER A 22 16.70 0.13 -2.76
N PRO A 23 17.79 0.10 -3.54
CA PRO A 23 18.62 -1.11 -3.66
C PRO A 23 19.02 -1.60 -2.26
N GLY A 24 18.79 -2.89 -1.97
CA GLY A 24 19.03 -3.46 -0.63
C GLY A 24 18.07 -2.99 0.47
N GLY A 25 17.01 -2.25 0.13
CA GLY A 25 16.10 -1.63 1.09
C GLY A 25 14.92 -2.50 1.52
N TYR A 26 13.96 -1.89 2.21
CA TYR A 26 12.72 -2.56 2.62
C TYR A 26 11.83 -2.86 1.43
N LYS A 27 11.17 -4.02 1.44
CA LYS A 27 10.14 -4.34 0.45
C LYS A 27 8.78 -3.83 0.91
N MET A 28 8.07 -3.17 0.01
CA MET A 28 6.79 -2.52 0.28
C MET A 28 5.75 -2.81 -0.79
N MET A 29 4.49 -2.58 -0.44
CA MET A 29 3.36 -2.61 -1.36
C MET A 29 2.40 -1.45 -1.03
N LEU A 30 1.87 -0.80 -2.06
CA LEU A 30 0.81 0.19 -1.93
C LEU A 30 -0.56 -0.49 -2.03
N CYS A 31 -1.49 -0.09 -1.17
CA CYS A 31 -2.90 -0.45 -1.30
C CYS A 31 -3.80 0.79 -1.33
N VAL A 32 -4.81 0.75 -2.20
CA VAL A 32 -5.71 1.88 -2.45
C VAL A 32 -7.17 1.43 -2.32
N TYR A 33 -7.90 2.12 -1.44
CA TYR A 33 -9.33 2.03 -1.28
C TYR A 33 -9.97 3.18 -2.07
N ALA A 34 -10.44 2.89 -3.29
CA ALA A 34 -10.97 3.89 -4.19
C ALA A 34 -12.22 4.62 -3.65
N ASN A 35 -12.99 3.93 -2.79
CA ASN A 35 -14.14 4.49 -2.10
C ASN A 35 -13.83 4.89 -0.64
N GLY A 36 -12.55 4.99 -0.28
CA GLY A 36 -12.11 5.40 1.04
C GLY A 36 -12.23 4.33 2.11
N HIS A 37 -11.50 4.54 3.20
CA HIS A 37 -11.48 3.66 4.36
C HIS A 37 -11.62 4.45 5.66
N GLY A 38 -12.11 3.80 6.72
CA GLY A 38 -12.33 4.44 8.03
C GLY A 38 -13.21 5.69 7.95
N ARG A 39 -12.74 6.79 8.55
CA ARG A 39 -13.46 8.09 8.58
C ARG A 39 -13.66 8.71 7.18
N GLY A 40 -12.87 8.30 6.18
CA GLY A 40 -12.96 8.81 4.80
C GLY A 40 -13.84 7.96 3.88
N LYS A 41 -14.46 6.89 4.36
CA LYS A 41 -15.27 5.99 3.52
C LYS A 41 -16.43 6.74 2.85
N GLY A 42 -16.64 6.46 1.56
CA GLY A 42 -17.66 7.05 0.69
C GLY A 42 -17.37 8.49 0.24
N THR A 43 -16.33 9.13 0.76
CA THR A 43 -16.08 10.58 0.53
C THR A 43 -14.68 10.89 0.02
N HIS A 44 -13.70 10.05 0.35
CA HIS A 44 -12.30 10.23 -0.03
C HIS A 44 -11.76 8.95 -0.66
N MET A 45 -10.59 9.06 -1.30
CA MET A 45 -9.74 7.91 -1.59
C MET A 45 -8.77 7.73 -0.42
N SER A 46 -8.50 6.49 -0.02
CA SER A 46 -7.53 6.19 1.04
C SER A 46 -6.41 5.31 0.51
N CYS A 47 -5.17 5.68 0.83
CA CYS A 47 -3.96 5.00 0.39
C CYS A 47 -3.12 4.59 1.60
N TYR A 48 -2.56 3.39 1.58
CA TYR A 48 -1.68 2.89 2.63
C TYR A 48 -0.50 2.13 2.03
N THR A 49 0.66 2.23 2.68
CA THR A 49 1.83 1.43 2.35
C THR A 49 2.04 0.38 3.43
N GLY A 50 2.21 -0.88 3.03
CA GLY A 50 2.56 -1.98 3.93
C GLY A 50 3.98 -2.46 3.67
N LEU A 51 4.72 -2.75 4.75
CA LEU A 51 5.94 -3.55 4.69
C LEU A 51 5.54 -5.00 4.41
N VAL A 52 6.26 -5.65 3.49
CA VAL A 52 6.09 -7.06 3.14
C VAL A 52 7.45 -7.76 3.26
N PRO A 53 7.49 -9.10 3.45
CA PRO A 53 8.76 -9.81 3.58
C PRO A 53 9.72 -9.55 2.41
N GLY A 54 10.89 -9.02 2.73
CA GLY A 54 11.96 -8.66 1.79
C GLY A 54 13.15 -9.61 1.89
N GLU A 55 13.97 -9.63 0.84
CA GLU A 55 15.21 -10.43 0.83
C GLU A 55 16.26 -9.92 1.82
N TYR A 56 16.24 -8.62 2.13
CA TYR A 56 17.24 -7.93 2.94
C TYR A 56 16.79 -7.71 4.40
N ASP A 57 15.66 -8.29 4.84
CA ASP A 57 15.06 -7.98 6.14
C ASP A 57 16.00 -8.25 7.34
N ASP A 58 16.91 -9.23 7.22
CA ASP A 58 17.89 -9.57 8.25
C ASP A 58 19.03 -8.55 8.38
N GLU A 59 19.29 -7.76 7.33
CA GLU A 59 20.34 -6.75 7.27
C GLU A 59 19.82 -5.34 7.63
N LEU A 60 18.50 -5.19 7.70
CA LEU A 60 17.83 -3.91 7.88
C LEU A 60 17.53 -3.61 9.37
N GLY A 61 17.60 -2.33 9.72
CA GLY A 61 17.40 -1.87 11.09
C GLY A 61 15.94 -1.73 11.48
N TRP A 62 15.42 -2.64 12.30
CA TRP A 62 14.06 -2.60 12.81
C TRP A 62 13.88 -1.74 14.09
N PRO A 63 12.68 -1.19 14.36
CA PRO A 63 11.52 -1.10 13.46
C PRO A 63 11.83 -0.17 12.27
N PHE A 64 11.01 -0.18 11.22
CA PHE A 64 11.13 0.77 10.11
C PHE A 64 11.06 2.24 10.61
N LYS A 65 12.03 3.08 10.22
CA LYS A 65 12.18 4.48 10.70
C LYS A 65 12.17 5.53 9.59
N GLU A 66 12.06 5.12 8.33
CA GLU A 66 12.04 6.05 7.22
C GLU A 66 10.76 6.89 7.28
N LYS A 67 10.90 8.18 6.98
CA LYS A 67 9.73 9.07 6.93
C LYS A 67 8.98 8.80 5.64
N SER A 68 7.67 8.58 5.73
CA SER A 68 6.78 8.77 4.58
C SER A 68 6.94 10.22 4.13
N GLN A 69 7.49 10.43 2.93
CA GLN A 69 7.58 11.78 2.34
C GLN A 69 6.20 12.38 2.08
#